data_AF-A0A395GAP3-F1
#
_entry.id   AF-A0A395GAP3-F1
#
_cell.length_a   1.000
_cell.length_b   1.000
_cell.length_c   1.000
_cell.angle_alpha   90.00
_cell.angle_beta   90.00
_cell.angle_gamma   90.00
#
_symmetry.space_group_name_H-M   'P 1'
#
loop_
_entity.id
_entity.type
_entity.pdbx_description
1 polymer ?
#
loop_
_entity_poly.entity_id
_entity_poly.type
_entity_poly.pdbx_seq_one_letter_code
_entity_poly.pdbx_strand_id
1 'polypeptide(L)'
;MLRIQNIFTLKEVKYMILEPGGQVSVQKYNQYETPNNSDLSISPKESSIDYLLINNGVILKKELDKLNKNEAWLLQLLEEKGHKDVKNIIYAEWSAIDGLYIKSMI
;
A
#
# COMPACT_ATOMS: atom_id res chain seq x y z
N MET A 1 -3.42 -20.12 -16.17
CA MET A 1 -3.08 -20.04 -14.73
C MET A 1 -1.61 -19.70 -14.53
N LEU A 2 -0.67 -20.58 -14.90
CA LEU A 2 0.77 -20.33 -14.65
C LEU A 2 1.34 -19.07 -15.32
N ARG A 3 0.99 -18.82 -16.59
CA ARG A 3 1.43 -17.61 -17.30
C ARG A 3 0.88 -16.32 -16.67
N ILE A 4 -0.31 -16.37 -16.06
CA ILE A 4 -0.89 -15.23 -15.33
C ILE A 4 -0.06 -14.93 -14.07
N GLN A 5 0.62 -15.95 -13.51
CA GLN A 5 1.57 -15.82 -12.40
C GLN A 5 3.02 -15.58 -12.87
N ASN A 6 3.23 -15.16 -14.12
CA ASN A 6 4.56 -14.96 -14.72
C ASN A 6 5.46 -16.22 -14.72
N ILE A 7 4.86 -17.39 -14.95
CA ILE A 7 5.58 -18.66 -15.11
C ILE A 7 5.33 -19.21 -16.51
N PHE A 8 6.36 -19.19 -17.36
CA PHE A 8 6.25 -19.58 -18.78
C PHE A 8 6.73 -21.00 -19.05
N THR A 9 7.49 -21.60 -18.13
CA THR A 9 7.97 -22.98 -18.24
C THR A 9 7.85 -23.74 -16.91
N LEU A 10 7.48 -25.02 -16.99
CA LEU A 10 7.42 -25.90 -15.82
C LEU A 10 8.80 -26.20 -15.21
N LYS A 11 9.89 -25.91 -15.94
CA LYS A 11 11.25 -26.04 -15.42
C LYS A 11 11.51 -25.14 -14.21
N GLU A 12 10.78 -24.03 -14.10
CA GLU A 12 10.87 -23.13 -12.96
C GLU A 12 10.19 -23.69 -11.70
N VAL A 13 9.30 -24.67 -11.85
CA VAL A 13 8.36 -25.11 -10.81
C VAL A 13 8.92 -26.27 -10.02
N LYS A 14 9.04 -26.08 -8.71
CA LYS A 14 9.41 -27.12 -7.75
C LYS A 14 8.18 -27.87 -7.25
N TYR A 15 7.13 -27.12 -6.87
CA TYR A 15 5.85 -27.67 -6.44
C TYR A 15 4.68 -26.89 -7.04
N MET A 16 3.57 -27.59 -7.28
CA MET A 16 2.32 -27.04 -7.77
C MET A 16 1.15 -27.71 -7.05
N ILE A 17 0.24 -26.91 -6.50
CA ILE A 17 -0.96 -27.38 -5.79
C ILE A 17 -2.17 -26.79 -6.49
N LEU A 18 -3.16 -27.64 -6.82
CA LEU A 18 -4.47 -27.21 -7.33
C LEU A 18 -5.41 -27.05 -6.13
N GLU A 19 -5.81 -25.82 -5.86
CA GLU A 19 -6.71 -25.49 -4.77
C GLU A 19 -8.17 -25.85 -5.14
N PRO A 20 -9.04 -26.12 -4.15
CA PRO A 20 -10.46 -26.46 -4.40
C PRO A 20 -11.23 -25.42 -5.23
N GLY A 21 -10.83 -24.14 -5.16
CA GLY A 21 -11.40 -23.05 -5.96
C GLY A 21 -10.91 -23.00 -7.41
N GLY A 22 -10.14 -23.99 -7.87
CA GLY A 22 -9.57 -24.02 -9.21
C GLY A 22 -8.43 -23.02 -9.41
N GLN A 23 -7.85 -22.48 -8.34
CA GLN A 23 -6.60 -21.70 -8.35
C GLN A 23 -5.40 -22.63 -8.21
N VAL A 24 -4.22 -22.19 -8.64
CA VAL A 24 -2.99 -22.98 -8.53
C VAL A 24 -1.99 -22.19 -7.70
N SER A 25 -1.46 -22.83 -6.67
CA SER A 25 -0.35 -22.33 -5.86
C SER A 25 0.95 -22.94 -6.39
N VAL A 26 1.99 -22.12 -6.60
CA VAL A 26 3.26 -22.57 -7.18
C VAL A 26 4.42 -22.15 -6.28
N GLN A 27 5.32 -23.08 -6.00
CA GLN A 27 6.65 -22.79 -5.45
C GLN A 27 7.69 -23.02 -6.55
N LYS A 28 8.51 -22.00 -6.84
CA LYS A 28 9.61 -22.11 -7.82
C LYS A 28 10.85 -22.73 -7.18
N TYR A 29 11.81 -23.16 -7.99
CA TYR A 29 13.17 -23.39 -7.48
C TYR A 29 13.82 -22.05 -7.13
N ASN A 30 14.64 -22.00 -6.07
CA ASN A 30 15.27 -20.77 -5.57
C ASN A 30 15.98 -19.95 -6.68
N GLN A 31 16.64 -20.60 -7.64
CA GLN A 31 17.34 -19.91 -8.75
C GLN A 31 16.39 -19.16 -9.72
N TYR A 32 15.09 -19.42 -9.66
CA TYR A 32 14.04 -18.78 -10.44
C TYR A 32 13.10 -17.91 -9.58
N GLU A 33 13.36 -17.81 -8.28
CA GLU A 33 12.62 -16.91 -7.38
C GLU A 33 13.15 -15.48 -7.48
N THR A 34 12.28 -14.52 -7.15
CA THR A 34 12.69 -13.12 -6.97
C THR A 34 13.39 -13.00 -5.61
N PRO A 35 14.62 -12.45 -5.54
CA PRO A 35 15.31 -12.26 -4.28
C PRO A 35 14.49 -11.41 -3.31
N ASN A 36 14.45 -11.82 -2.05
CA ASN A 36 13.86 -11.02 -0.97
C ASN A 36 14.92 -10.10 -0.32
N ASN A 37 14.49 -9.22 0.60
CA ASN A 37 15.39 -8.29 1.28
C ASN A 37 16.55 -8.99 2.01
N SER A 38 16.31 -10.16 2.61
CA SER A 38 17.34 -10.94 3.31
C SER A 38 18.38 -11.52 2.36
N ASP A 39 17.97 -12.01 1.18
CA ASP A 39 18.89 -12.47 0.14
C ASP A 39 19.85 -11.36 -0.33
N LEU A 40 19.36 -10.11 -0.30
CA LEU A 40 20.09 -8.91 -0.69
C LEU A 40 20.80 -8.21 0.48
N SER A 41 20.74 -8.76 1.70
CA SER A 41 21.27 -8.11 2.92
C SER A 41 20.74 -6.69 3.16
N ILE A 42 19.50 -6.42 2.74
CA ILE A 42 18.82 -5.15 2.96
C ILE A 42 18.11 -5.20 4.32
N SER A 43 18.47 -4.28 5.21
CA SER A 43 17.78 -4.15 6.49
C SER A 43 16.29 -3.88 6.28
N PRO A 44 15.39 -4.57 7.00
CA PRO A 44 13.97 -4.30 6.90
C PRO A 44 13.70 -2.86 7.30
N LYS A 45 13.03 -2.11 6.42
CA LYS A 45 12.43 -0.84 6.81
C LYS A 45 11.16 -1.14 7.59
N GLU A 46 10.92 -0.41 8.67
CA GLU A 46 9.60 -0.38 9.27
C GLU A 46 8.61 0.07 8.20
N SER A 47 7.44 -0.58 8.17
CA SER A 47 6.33 -0.18 7.34
C SER A 47 5.22 0.30 8.26
N SER A 48 4.59 1.41 7.89
CA SER A 48 3.37 1.88 8.53
C SER A 48 2.18 1.62 7.63
N ILE A 49 1.00 1.51 8.24
CA ILE A 49 -0.25 1.51 7.50
C ILE A 49 -0.53 2.94 7.06
N ASP A 50 -0.86 3.11 5.77
CA ASP A 50 -1.34 4.36 5.23
C ASP A 50 -2.85 4.44 5.44
N TYR A 51 -3.29 5.55 6.03
CA TYR A 51 -4.69 5.83 6.29
C TYR A 51 -5.18 6.87 5.30
N LEU A 52 -6.17 6.51 4.48
CA LEU A 52 -6.84 7.46 3.61
C LEU A 52 -7.65 8.44 4.47
N LEU A 53 -7.25 9.70 4.53
CA LEU A 53 -7.90 10.71 5.36
C LEU A 53 -8.88 11.57 4.56
N ILE A 54 -8.62 11.80 3.27
CA ILE A 54 -9.49 12.60 2.40
C ILE A 54 -9.67 11.85 1.09
N ASN A 55 -10.93 11.71 0.67
CA ASN A 55 -11.31 11.16 -0.62
C ASN A 55 -12.29 12.11 -1.32
N ASN A 56 -11.89 12.66 -2.47
CA ASN A 56 -12.68 13.59 -3.28
C ASN A 56 -13.29 14.75 -2.46
N GLY A 57 -12.44 15.42 -1.67
CA GLY A 57 -12.84 16.56 -0.85
C GLY A 57 -13.66 16.22 0.39
N VAL A 58 -13.81 14.94 0.73
CA VAL A 58 -14.53 14.48 1.93
C VAL A 58 -13.55 13.89 2.93
N ILE A 59 -13.57 14.42 4.17
CA ILE A 59 -12.78 13.88 5.29
C ILE A 59 -13.41 12.58 5.79
N LEU A 60 -12.59 11.53 5.87
CA LEU A 60 -12.97 10.21 6.36
C LEU A 60 -12.79 10.14 7.88
N LYS A 61 -13.76 10.66 8.64
CA LYS A 61 -13.68 10.76 10.12
C LYS A 61 -13.37 9.43 10.81
N LYS A 62 -13.91 8.32 10.30
CA LYS A 62 -13.64 6.97 10.83
C LYS A 62 -12.16 6.59 10.76
N GLU A 63 -11.43 7.07 9.75
CA GLU A 63 -9.99 6.81 9.61
C GLU A 63 -9.19 7.68 10.59
N LEU A 64 -9.63 8.92 10.87
CA LEU A 64 -9.06 9.75 11.93
C LEU A 64 -9.25 9.12 13.32
N ASP A 65 -10.42 8.55 13.58
CA ASP A 65 -10.71 7.87 14.86
C ASP A 65 -9.76 6.69 15.10
N LYS A 66 -9.44 5.90 14.07
CA LYS A 66 -8.45 4.79 14.17
C LYS A 66 -7.06 5.30 14.55
N LEU A 67 -6.73 6.52 14.16
CA LEU A 67 -5.47 7.19 14.49
C LEU A 67 -5.50 7.93 15.83
N ASN A 68 -6.64 7.92 16.54
CA ASN A 68 -6.89 8.79 17.70
C ASN A 68 -6.61 10.28 17.37
N LYS A 69 -6.96 10.70 16.14
CA LYS A 69 -6.86 12.08 15.66
C LYS A 69 -8.24 12.64 15.40
N ASN A 70 -8.33 13.96 15.28
CA ASN A 70 -9.57 14.65 14.97
C ASN A 70 -9.43 15.50 13.70
N GLU A 71 -10.55 16.07 13.27
CA GLU A 71 -10.63 16.88 12.06
C GLU A 71 -9.75 18.14 12.15
N ALA A 72 -9.64 18.74 13.34
CA ALA A 72 -8.79 19.91 13.57
C ALA A 72 -7.30 19.62 13.34
N TRP A 73 -6.82 18.46 13.78
CA TRP A 73 -5.45 18.00 13.52
C TRP A 73 -5.16 17.88 12.03
N LEU A 74 -6.10 17.31 11.26
CA LEU A 74 -5.95 17.18 9.81
C LEU A 74 -5.94 18.56 9.14
N LEU A 75 -6.88 19.44 9.51
CA LEU A 75 -6.98 20.78 8.95
C LEU A 75 -5.70 21.60 9.21
N GLN A 76 -5.11 21.47 10.40
CA GLN A 76 -3.83 22.11 10.70
C GLN A 76 -2.71 21.61 9.78
N LEU A 77 -2.58 20.29 9.59
CA LEU A 77 -1.56 19.73 8.70
C LEU A 77 -1.75 20.15 7.24
N LEU A 78 -3.00 20.26 6.79
CA LEU A 78 -3.31 20.75 5.46
C LEU A 78 -2.90 22.21 5.29
N GLU A 79 -3.21 23.04 6.29
CA GLU A 79 -2.85 24.46 6.30
C GLU A 79 -1.34 24.68 6.29
N GLU A 80 -0.59 23.91 7.10
CA GLU A 80 0.89 23.89 7.11
C GLU A 80 1.47 23.56 5.73
N LYS A 81 0.76 22.78 4.92
CA LYS A 81 1.13 22.44 3.53
C LYS A 81 0.51 23.35 2.47
N GLY A 82 -0.16 24.43 2.87
CA GLY A 82 -0.75 25.42 1.96
C GLY A 82 -2.13 25.06 1.39
N HIS A 83 -2.79 24.02 1.92
CA HIS A 83 -4.11 23.57 1.48
C HIS A 83 -5.21 24.05 2.44
N LYS A 84 -5.91 25.13 2.06
CA LYS A 84 -6.96 25.74 2.90
C LYS A 84 -8.36 25.16 2.68
N ASP A 85 -8.66 24.75 1.46
CA ASP A 85 -9.96 24.18 1.10
C ASP A 85 -9.81 22.69 0.81
N VAL A 86 -10.36 21.90 1.72
CA VAL A 86 -10.41 20.43 1.60
C VAL A 86 -11.09 20.01 0.31
N LYS A 87 -12.05 20.77 -0.22
CA LYS A 87 -12.77 20.43 -1.46
C LYS A 87 -11.86 20.34 -2.68
N ASN A 88 -10.70 20.99 -2.65
CA ASN A 88 -9.72 20.96 -3.75
C ASN A 88 -8.77 19.75 -3.67
N ILE A 89 -8.90 18.91 -2.64
CA ILE A 89 -8.07 17.73 -2.42
C ILE A 89 -8.80 16.50 -2.95
N ILE A 90 -8.24 15.86 -3.97
CA ILE A 90 -8.76 14.60 -4.51
C ILE A 90 -8.43 13.46 -3.55
N TYR A 91 -7.23 13.50 -2.97
CA TYR A 91 -6.70 12.41 -2.18
C TYR A 91 -5.72 12.94 -1.13
N ALA A 92 -5.86 12.48 0.11
CA ALA A 92 -4.81 12.64 1.11
C ALA A 92 -4.73 11.39 1.99
N GLU A 93 -3.52 10.91 2.19
CA GLU A 93 -3.20 9.77 3.06
C GLU A 93 -2.17 10.17 4.09
N TRP A 94 -2.19 9.49 5.24
CA TRP A 94 -1.20 9.70 6.28
C TRP A 94 -0.63 8.39 6.76
N SER A 95 0.67 8.38 6.98
CA SER A 95 1.39 7.27 7.60
C SER A 95 2.29 7.79 8.73
N ALA A 96 2.61 6.92 9.68
CA ALA A 96 3.48 7.29 10.80
C ALA A 96 4.93 7.58 10.35
N ILE A 97 5.34 7.02 9.20
CA ILE A 97 6.71 7.10 8.68
C ILE A 97 6.84 8.24 7.66
N ASP A 98 5.93 8.31 6.69
CA ASP A 98 6.01 9.26 5.57
C ASP A 98 5.20 10.54 5.81
N GLY A 99 4.40 10.56 6.87
CA GLY A 99 3.54 11.69 7.22
C GLY A 99 2.40 11.87 6.21
N LEU A 100 1.94 13.11 6.04
CA LEU A 100 0.80 13.42 5.19
C LEU A 100 1.22 13.57 3.73
N TYR A 101 0.67 12.76 2.83
CA TYR A 101 0.74 12.93 1.39
C TYR A 101 -0.58 13.52 0.87
N ILE A 102 -0.51 14.46 -0.09
CA ILE A 102 -1.66 15.20 -0.59
C ILE A 102 -1.60 15.25 -2.13
N LYS A 103 -2.74 14.99 -2.76
CA LYS A 103 -2.98 15.21 -4.19
C LYS A 103 -4.21 16.09 -4.38
N SER A 104 -3.98 17.28 -4.94
CA SER A 104 -5.04 18.23 -5.28
C SER A 104 -5.44 18.16 -6.76
N MET A 105 -6.61 18.74 -7.06
CA MET A 105 -6.97 19.09 -8.44
C MET A 105 -5.94 20.11 -8.97
N ILE A 106 -5.51 19.94 -10.23
CA ILE A 106 -4.57 20.85 -10.92
C ILE A 106 -5.20 22.23 -11.04
#